data_AF-X6LGE4-F1
#
_entry.id   AF-X6LGE4-F1
#
_cell.length_a   1.000
_cell.length_b   1.000
_cell.length_c   1.000
_cell.angle_alpha   90.00
_cell.angle_beta   90.00
_cell.angle_gamma   90.00
#
_symmetry.space_group_name_H-M   'P 1'
#
loop_
_entity.id
_entity.type
_entity.pdbx_description
1 polymer ?
#
loop_
_entity_poly.entity_id
_entity_poly.type
_entity_poly.pdbx_seq_one_letter_code
_entity_poly.pdbx_strand_id
1 'polypeptide(L)'
;MEQFQDIFSTIEKQIISRTWNLCKGNSDDVIMILSFIIENKLKLTTQHTFGNKFHYSPTTAELVKLLEENKHDKETILRTWKQSNQIYLDTSLKLMEISSTYDINKLKIAQKIMKESNELKIMREMCLYILWNILYYPKIMKYRQININSFYKILTQKCYQFNVNIDTLFANMQYLLIEYGFQKGNDGNLYYYDTQFLLWKYYIKWIGQQPMCYLFIYN
;
A
#
# COMPACT_ATOMS: atom_id res chain seq x y z
N MET A 1 19.57 -0.77 27.96
CA MET A 1 18.42 -0.01 27.41
C MET A 1 18.63 1.49 27.54
N GLU A 2 18.86 2.03 28.74
CA GLU A 2 19.10 3.48 28.94
C GLU A 2 20.26 4.03 28.09
N GLN A 3 21.38 3.30 28.01
CA GLN A 3 22.52 3.65 27.15
C GLN A 3 22.15 3.85 25.67
N PHE A 4 21.23 3.05 25.12
CA PHE A 4 20.79 3.20 23.73
C PHE A 4 19.84 4.38 23.55
N GLN A 5 19.06 4.71 24.57
CA GLN A 5 18.16 5.86 24.52
C GLN A 5 18.95 7.18 24.43
N ASP A 6 20.10 7.25 25.10
CA ASP A 6 20.97 8.43 25.04
C ASP A 6 21.65 8.56 23.68
N ILE A 7 22.19 7.46 23.14
CA ILE A 7 22.86 7.42 21.82
C ILE A 7 21.86 7.68 20.70
N PHE A 8 20.67 7.09 20.78
CA PHE A 8 19.64 7.12 19.75
C PHE A 8 18.41 7.94 20.19
N SER A 9 18.65 9.12 20.77
CA SER A 9 17.62 9.99 21.35
C SER A 9 16.53 10.44 20.37
N THR A 10 16.79 10.36 19.06
CA THR A 10 15.83 10.67 17.99
C THR A 10 14.89 9.51 17.65
N ILE A 11 15.18 8.28 18.13
CA ILE A 11 14.37 7.09 17.89
C ILE A 11 13.40 6.88 19.05
N GLU A 12 12.14 6.60 18.72
CA GLU A 12 11.13 6.28 19.71
C GLU A 12 11.53 5.06 20.56
N LYS A 13 11.33 5.16 21.88
CA LYS A 13 11.67 4.10 22.85
C LYS A 13 11.08 2.74 22.50
N GLN A 14 9.88 2.72 21.89
CA GLN A 14 9.24 1.49 21.45
C GLN A 14 10.04 0.78 20.34
N ILE A 15 10.60 1.53 19.39
CA ILE A 15 11.44 0.99 18.30
C ILE A 15 12.74 0.43 18.90
N ILE A 16 13.40 1.19 19.78
CA ILE A 16 14.63 0.73 20.47
C ILE A 16 14.38 -0.57 21.23
N SER A 17 13.27 -0.64 21.99
CA SER A 17 12.90 -1.85 22.74
C SER A 17 12.61 -3.04 21.83
N ARG A 18 11.92 -2.83 20.69
CA ARG A 18 11.66 -3.90 19.72
C ARG A 18 12.94 -4.40 19.09
N THR A 19 13.82 -3.51 18.65
CA THR A 19 15.13 -3.87 18.08
C THR A 19 15.99 -4.61 19.09
N TRP A 20 16.00 -4.19 20.36
CA TRP A 20 16.72 -4.90 21.43
C TRP A 20 16.25 -6.34 21.59
N ASN A 21 14.93 -6.55 21.64
CA ASN A 21 14.32 -7.87 21.76
C ASN A 21 14.62 -8.74 20.53
N LEU A 22 14.47 -8.17 19.33
CA LEU A 22 14.81 -8.81 18.05
C LEU A 22 16.26 -9.31 18.03
N CYS A 23 17.20 -8.49 18.51
CA CYS A 23 18.62 -8.83 18.58
C CYS A 23 18.98 -9.73 19.76
N LYS A 24 18.00 -10.17 20.57
CA LYS A 24 18.21 -10.98 21.78
C LYS A 24 19.25 -10.37 22.73
N GLY A 25 19.29 -9.04 22.79
CA GLY A 25 20.23 -8.28 23.61
C GLY A 25 21.67 -8.16 23.07
N ASN A 26 21.94 -8.57 21.82
CA ASN A 26 23.23 -8.30 21.19
C ASN A 26 23.37 -6.79 20.89
N SER A 27 24.31 -6.11 21.57
CA SER A 27 24.52 -4.67 21.43
C SER A 27 24.97 -4.25 20.04
N ASP A 28 25.84 -5.03 19.40
CA ASP A 28 26.43 -4.68 18.11
C ASP A 28 25.38 -4.71 17.01
N ASP A 29 24.53 -5.74 17.02
CA ASP A 29 23.39 -5.86 16.12
C ASP A 29 22.38 -4.72 16.29
N VAL A 30 22.12 -4.33 17.55
CA VAL A 30 21.22 -3.21 17.87
C VAL A 30 21.79 -1.89 17.35
N ILE A 31 23.07 -1.63 17.61
CA ILE A 31 23.76 -0.43 17.12
C ILE A 31 23.73 -0.40 15.60
N MET A 32 24.02 -1.52 14.93
CA MET A 32 23.98 -1.63 13.48
C MET A 32 22.60 -1.26 12.92
N ILE A 33 21.51 -1.84 13.44
CA ILE A 33 20.15 -1.58 12.95
C ILE A 33 19.73 -0.13 13.25
N LEU A 34 19.94 0.37 14.47
CA LEU A 34 19.52 1.72 14.85
C LEU A 34 20.30 2.80 14.09
N SER A 35 21.62 2.62 13.90
CA SER A 35 22.43 3.50 13.07
C SER A 35 21.95 3.51 11.63
N PHE A 36 21.64 2.33 11.06
CA PHE A 36 21.08 2.24 9.70
C PHE A 36 19.77 3.02 9.55
N ILE A 37 18.87 2.95 10.55
CA ILE A 37 17.60 3.69 10.56
C ILE A 37 17.84 5.20 10.50
N ILE A 38 18.79 5.70 11.30
CA ILE A 38 19.15 7.14 11.34
C ILE A 38 19.77 7.58 10.02
N GLU A 39 20.78 6.85 9.53
CA GLU A 39 21.52 7.21 8.31
C GLU A 39 20.60 7.29 7.08
N ASN A 40 19.63 6.38 6.99
CA ASN A 40 18.71 6.32 5.87
C ASN A 40 17.53 7.30 5.99
N LYS A 41 17.49 8.12 7.06
CA LYS A 41 16.42 9.08 7.34
C LYS A 41 15.03 8.45 7.22
N LEU A 42 14.90 7.18 7.62
CA LEU A 42 13.60 6.51 7.64
C LEU A 42 12.70 7.36 8.54
N LYS A 43 11.55 7.81 8.02
CA LYS A 43 10.66 8.64 8.83
C LYS A 43 10.19 7.82 10.04
N LEU A 44 10.72 8.20 11.19
CA LEU A 44 10.32 7.74 12.51
C LEU A 44 9.01 8.41 12.86
N THR A 45 7.92 8.00 12.21
CA THR A 45 6.59 8.51 12.54
C THR A 45 5.69 7.34 12.85
N THR A 46 5.45 7.08 14.15
CA THR A 46 4.22 6.44 14.61
C THR A 46 3.07 7.44 14.52
N GLN A 47 2.67 7.83 13.31
CA GLN A 47 1.51 8.70 13.16
C GLN A 47 0.20 7.91 13.28
N HIS A 48 -0.30 7.82 14.51
CA HIS A 48 -1.73 7.96 14.78
C HIS A 48 -2.13 9.40 14.43
N THR A 49 -2.36 9.70 13.15
CA THR A 49 -3.09 10.91 12.77
C THR A 49 -3.99 10.63 11.57
N PHE A 50 -5.28 10.51 11.86
CA PHE A 50 -6.38 10.79 10.93
C PHE A 50 -6.16 12.19 10.33
N GLY A 51 -5.67 12.28 9.09
CA GLY A 51 -5.54 13.57 8.40
C GLY A 51 -4.40 13.68 7.41
N ASN A 52 -4.65 13.22 6.18
CA ASN A 52 -4.26 13.86 4.92
C ASN A 52 -2.78 14.25 4.72
N LYS A 53 -1.92 13.25 4.52
CA LYS A 53 -0.87 13.25 3.48
C LYS A 53 -0.30 11.83 3.37
N PHE A 54 -0.83 11.04 2.46
CA PHE A 54 -0.32 9.70 2.16
C PHE A 54 1.01 9.80 1.38
N HIS A 55 2.07 10.25 2.04
CA HIS A 55 3.40 9.79 1.67
C HIS A 55 3.62 8.48 2.41
N TYR A 56 3.47 7.36 1.69
CA TYR A 56 4.01 6.08 2.14
C TYR A 56 5.52 6.24 2.24
N SER A 57 5.97 6.65 3.43
CA SER A 57 7.35 6.50 3.81
C SER A 57 7.51 5.05 4.23
N PRO A 58 8.53 4.32 3.75
CA PRO A 58 8.87 3.03 4.32
C PRO A 58 8.97 3.18 5.82
N THR A 59 8.19 2.40 6.55
CA THR A 59 8.14 2.54 8.00
C THR A 59 9.23 1.70 8.62
N THR A 60 9.82 2.18 9.71
CA THR A 60 10.70 1.38 10.56
C THR A 60 10.04 0.07 11.00
N ALA A 61 8.71 0.02 11.08
CA ALA A 61 7.95 -1.20 11.36
C ALA A 61 8.11 -2.27 10.27
N GLU A 62 8.14 -1.91 8.99
CA GLU A 62 8.33 -2.85 7.88
C GLU A 62 9.72 -3.48 7.89
N LEU A 63 10.75 -2.67 8.16
CA LEU A 63 12.12 -3.16 8.29
C LEU A 63 12.27 -4.10 9.50
N VAL A 64 11.69 -3.74 10.65
CA VAL A 64 11.68 -4.59 11.85
C VAL A 64 10.98 -5.91 11.55
N LYS A 65 9.82 -5.88 10.87
CA LYS A 65 9.11 -7.10 10.45
C LYS A 65 9.97 -8.00 9.54
N LEU A 66 10.67 -7.42 8.56
CA LEU A 66 11.59 -8.21 7.72
C LEU A 66 12.69 -8.88 8.55
N LEU A 67 13.25 -8.16 9.53
CA LEU A 67 14.29 -8.69 10.40
C LEU A 67 13.77 -9.78 11.36
N GLU A 68 12.50 -9.71 11.77
CA GLU A 68 11.83 -10.72 12.60
C GLU A 68 11.48 -11.99 11.81
N GLU A 69 10.98 -11.84 10.58
CA GLU A 69 10.42 -12.95 9.79
C GLU A 69 11.48 -13.69 8.96
N ASN A 70 12.58 -13.05 8.57
CA ASN A 70 13.59 -13.67 7.71
C ASN A 70 14.69 -14.40 8.49
N LYS A 71 15.10 -15.54 7.93
CA LYS A 71 16.24 -16.33 8.42
C LYS A 71 17.59 -15.84 7.90
N HIS A 72 17.60 -14.81 7.06
CA HIS A 72 18.81 -14.21 6.53
C HIS A 72 19.57 -13.46 7.61
N ASP A 73 20.88 -13.31 7.43
CA ASP A 73 21.68 -12.44 8.27
C ASP A 73 21.21 -10.99 8.13
N LYS A 74 21.32 -10.25 9.24
CA LYS A 74 20.82 -8.87 9.34
C LYS A 74 21.47 -7.95 8.30
N GLU A 75 22.76 -8.15 8.01
CA GLU A 75 23.50 -7.34 7.05
C GLU A 75 22.94 -7.52 5.62
N THR A 76 22.66 -8.75 5.20
CA THR A 76 21.99 -9.05 3.94
C THR A 76 20.62 -8.38 3.86
N ILE A 77 19.80 -8.45 4.92
CA ILE A 77 18.49 -7.80 4.96
C ILE A 77 18.62 -6.27 4.79
N LEU A 78 19.48 -5.62 5.57
CA LEU A 78 19.68 -4.17 5.49
C LEU A 78 20.22 -3.71 4.13
N ARG A 79 21.16 -4.47 3.56
CA ARG A 79 21.72 -4.22 2.23
C ARG A 79 20.67 -4.37 1.13
N THR A 80 19.90 -5.45 1.14
CA THR A 80 18.84 -5.70 0.16
C THR A 80 17.72 -4.67 0.28
N TRP A 81 17.39 -4.25 1.51
CA TRP A 81 16.44 -3.15 1.76
C TRP A 81 16.89 -1.85 1.10
N LYS A 82 18.15 -1.46 1.31
CA LYS A 82 18.74 -0.26 0.69
C LYS A 82 18.74 -0.34 -0.84
N GLN A 83 19.13 -1.49 -1.40
CA GLN A 83 19.13 -1.74 -2.85
C GLN A 83 17.73 -1.78 -3.49
N SER A 84 16.70 -1.92 -2.68
CA SER A 84 15.30 -1.99 -3.13
C SER A 84 14.56 -0.68 -2.90
N ASN A 85 15.30 0.43 -2.83
CA ASN A 85 14.76 1.76 -2.52
C ASN A 85 13.89 1.76 -1.25
N GLN A 86 14.21 0.87 -0.31
CA GLN A 86 13.48 0.71 0.94
C GLN A 86 12.01 0.30 0.73
N ILE A 87 11.70 -0.40 -0.36
CA ILE A 87 10.36 -0.92 -0.62
C ILE A 87 10.29 -2.34 -0.03
N TYR A 88 9.40 -2.56 0.94
CA TYR A 88 9.26 -3.86 1.63
C TYR A 88 9.05 -5.02 0.66
N LEU A 89 8.12 -4.87 -0.28
CA LEU A 89 7.78 -5.93 -1.21
C LEU A 89 8.98 -6.32 -2.08
N ASP A 90 9.65 -5.34 -2.67
CA ASP A 90 10.83 -5.55 -3.51
C ASP A 90 11.96 -6.20 -2.70
N THR A 91 12.14 -5.77 -1.45
CA THR A 91 13.14 -6.35 -0.53
C THR A 91 12.81 -7.81 -0.22
N SER A 92 11.56 -8.10 0.16
CA SER A 92 11.11 -9.45 0.49
C SER A 92 11.27 -10.40 -0.69
N LEU A 93 10.95 -9.96 -1.91
CA LEU A 93 11.12 -10.78 -3.12
C LEU A 93 12.59 -11.07 -3.42
N LYS A 94 13.48 -10.09 -3.29
CA LYS A 94 14.92 -10.30 -3.47
C LYS A 94 15.50 -11.19 -2.38
N LEU A 95 15.06 -11.06 -1.13
CA LEU A 95 15.49 -11.97 -0.06
C LEU A 95 15.03 -13.41 -0.34
N MET A 96 13.79 -13.60 -0.79
CA MET A 96 13.30 -14.92 -1.24
C MET A 96 14.12 -15.49 -2.41
N GLU A 97 14.51 -14.64 -3.36
CA GLU A 97 15.38 -15.01 -4.49
C GLU A 97 16.78 -15.44 -4.01
N ILE A 98 17.38 -14.69 -3.08
CA ILE A 98 18.69 -15.01 -2.47
C ILE A 98 18.63 -16.32 -1.68
N SER A 99 17.48 -16.67 -1.08
CA SER A 99 17.30 -17.85 -0.23
C SER A 99 17.57 -19.20 -0.90
N SER A 100 17.82 -19.28 -2.21
CA SER A 100 18.26 -20.45 -3.04
C SER A 100 17.44 -21.75 -2.95
N THR A 101 16.54 -21.84 -1.97
CA THR A 101 15.62 -22.94 -1.71
C THR A 101 14.25 -22.69 -2.34
N TYR A 102 14.00 -21.47 -2.82
CA TYR A 102 12.74 -21.11 -3.44
C TYR A 102 12.77 -21.46 -4.93
N ASP A 103 11.78 -22.25 -5.36
CA ASP A 103 11.58 -22.58 -6.76
C ASP A 103 11.40 -21.27 -7.56
N ILE A 104 12.33 -21.00 -8.48
CA ILE A 104 12.34 -19.81 -9.34
C ILE A 104 11.00 -19.67 -10.08
N ASN A 105 10.34 -20.77 -10.43
CA ASN A 105 9.04 -20.74 -11.08
C ASN A 105 7.95 -20.24 -10.13
N LYS A 106 7.95 -20.65 -8.86
CA LYS A 106 7.02 -20.13 -7.85
C LYS A 106 7.23 -18.64 -7.61
N LEU A 107 8.49 -18.17 -7.59
CA LEU A 107 8.80 -16.76 -7.44
C LEU A 107 8.28 -15.94 -8.63
N LYS A 108 8.50 -16.41 -9.86
CA LYS A 108 7.95 -15.78 -11.08
C LYS A 108 6.43 -15.74 -11.08
N ILE A 109 5.77 -16.81 -10.59
CA ILE A 109 4.32 -16.84 -10.42
C ILE A 109 3.87 -15.83 -9.37
N ALA A 110 4.54 -15.76 -8.21
CA ALA A 110 4.23 -14.79 -7.16
C ALA A 110 4.41 -13.34 -7.66
N GLN A 111 5.52 -13.04 -8.33
CA GLN A 111 5.75 -11.75 -8.98
C GLN A 111 4.67 -11.43 -10.02
N LYS A 112 4.24 -12.40 -10.80
CA LYS A 112 3.17 -12.24 -11.79
C LYS A 112 1.81 -11.98 -11.12
N ILE A 113 1.52 -12.64 -9.99
CA ILE A 113 0.30 -12.43 -9.20
C ILE A 113 0.34 -11.06 -8.51
N MET A 114 1.50 -10.66 -7.99
CA MET A 114 1.72 -9.40 -7.29
C MET A 114 1.82 -8.20 -8.24
N LYS A 115 2.21 -8.43 -9.49
CA LYS A 115 2.15 -7.44 -10.54
C LYS A 115 0.68 -7.19 -10.84
N GLU A 116 0.17 -6.13 -10.23
CA GLU A 116 -1.14 -5.62 -10.51
C GLU A 116 -1.35 -5.49 -12.02
N SER A 117 -2.46 -6.06 -12.51
CA SER A 117 -2.85 -5.90 -13.90
C SER A 117 -3.13 -4.42 -14.18
N ASN A 118 -2.80 -3.95 -15.38
CA ASN A 118 -3.10 -2.58 -15.79
C ASN A 118 -4.60 -2.25 -15.62
N GLU A 119 -5.47 -3.24 -15.86
CA GLU A 119 -6.91 -3.15 -15.58
C GLU A 119 -7.19 -2.81 -14.12
N LEU A 120 -6.69 -3.61 -13.17
CA LEU A 120 -6.93 -3.39 -11.74
C LEU A 120 -6.35 -2.05 -11.28
N LYS A 121 -5.18 -1.66 -11.81
CA LYS A 121 -4.56 -0.37 -11.52
C LYS A 121 -5.46 0.80 -11.92
N ILE A 122 -6.00 0.77 -13.14
CA ILE A 122 -6.92 1.81 -13.64
C ILE A 122 -8.21 1.78 -12.81
N MET A 123 -8.80 0.61 -12.57
CA MET A 123 -10.03 0.47 -11.79
C MET A 123 -9.88 1.07 -10.40
N ARG A 124 -8.78 0.74 -9.71
CA ARG A 124 -8.48 1.27 -8.39
C ARG A 124 -8.33 2.78 -8.41
N GLU A 125 -7.56 3.32 -9.35
CA GLU A 125 -7.36 4.77 -9.45
C GLU A 125 -8.69 5.50 -9.65
N MET A 126 -9.53 5.01 -10.57
CA MET A 126 -10.83 5.60 -10.86
C MET A 126 -11.80 5.46 -9.67
N CYS A 127 -11.85 4.29 -9.02
CA CYS A 127 -12.68 4.07 -7.83
C CYS A 127 -12.26 4.98 -6.68
N LEU A 128 -10.96 5.04 -6.36
CA LEU A 128 -10.45 5.90 -5.29
C LEU A 128 -10.77 7.37 -5.56
N TYR A 129 -10.63 7.84 -6.80
CA TYR A 129 -10.98 9.21 -7.17
C TYR A 129 -12.46 9.52 -6.96
N ILE A 130 -13.35 8.65 -7.43
CA ILE A 130 -14.81 8.80 -7.27
C ILE A 130 -15.21 8.79 -5.80
N LEU A 131 -14.78 7.75 -5.07
CA LEU A 131 -15.09 7.57 -3.65
C LEU A 131 -14.58 8.75 -2.82
N TRP A 132 -13.35 9.18 -3.07
CA TRP A 132 -12.74 10.32 -2.37
C TRP A 132 -13.54 11.61 -2.57
N ASN A 133 -13.95 11.92 -3.81
CA ASN A 133 -14.72 13.13 -4.08
C ASN A 133 -16.05 13.15 -3.33
N ILE A 134 -16.74 12.01 -3.23
CA ILE A 134 -18.02 11.92 -2.49
C ILE A 134 -17.79 12.03 -0.98
N LEU A 135 -16.80 11.30 -0.46
CA LEU A 135 -16.46 11.29 0.97
C LEU A 135 -16.00 12.67 1.44
N TYR A 136 -15.22 13.38 0.64
CA TYR A 136 -14.68 14.69 0.98
C TYR A 136 -15.72 15.81 0.81
N TYR A 137 -16.60 15.71 -0.20
CA TYR A 137 -17.62 16.73 -0.49
C TYR A 137 -19.05 16.18 -0.41
N PRO A 138 -19.49 15.67 0.74
CA PRO A 138 -20.72 14.90 0.82
C PRO A 138 -22.00 15.68 0.54
N LYS A 139 -22.00 17.01 0.70
CA LYS A 139 -23.17 17.86 0.46
C LYS A 139 -23.31 18.31 -1.00
N ILE A 140 -22.29 18.10 -1.82
CA ILE A 140 -22.27 18.59 -3.20
C ILE A 140 -22.81 17.49 -4.12
N MET A 141 -24.05 17.67 -4.59
CA MET A 141 -24.75 16.68 -5.43
C MET A 141 -23.98 16.33 -6.70
N LYS A 142 -23.23 17.28 -7.29
CA LYS A 142 -22.39 17.04 -8.47
C LYS A 142 -21.41 15.88 -8.30
N TYR A 143 -20.82 15.68 -7.11
CA TYR A 143 -19.87 14.58 -6.89
C TYR A 143 -20.56 13.24 -6.66
N ARG A 144 -21.84 13.24 -6.29
CA ARG A 144 -22.67 12.04 -6.15
C ARG A 144 -23.23 11.54 -7.49
N GLN A 145 -23.02 12.29 -8.57
CA GLN A 145 -23.45 11.95 -9.91
C GLN A 145 -22.23 11.62 -10.78
N ILE A 146 -22.30 10.51 -11.50
CA ILE A 146 -21.31 10.12 -12.50
C ILE A 146 -21.98 10.21 -13.87
N ASN A 147 -21.53 11.19 -14.65
CA ASN A 147 -21.93 11.27 -16.05
C ASN A 147 -21.25 10.14 -16.84
N ILE A 148 -22.05 9.21 -17.36
CA ILE A 148 -21.53 7.98 -17.96
C ILE A 148 -20.65 8.26 -19.19
N ASN A 149 -21.04 9.21 -20.04
CA ASN A 149 -20.26 9.57 -21.24
C ASN A 149 -18.91 10.18 -20.88
N SER A 150 -18.89 11.07 -19.89
CA SER A 150 -17.66 11.71 -19.40
C SER A 150 -16.74 10.68 -18.73
N PHE A 151 -17.31 9.78 -17.94
CA PHE A 151 -16.60 8.69 -17.30
C PHE A 151 -15.97 7.72 -18.32
N TYR A 152 -16.75 7.31 -19.34
CA TYR A 152 -16.24 6.48 -20.44
C TYR A 152 -15.06 7.16 -21.13
N LYS A 153 -15.16 8.44 -21.49
CA LYS A 153 -14.08 9.19 -22.15
C LYS A 153 -12.80 9.24 -21.33
N ILE A 154 -12.89 9.49 -20.02
CA ILE A 154 -11.72 9.49 -19.12
C ILE A 154 -11.11 8.09 -19.07
N LEU A 155 -11.95 7.05 -18.98
CA LEU A 155 -11.50 5.67 -18.94
C LEU A 155 -10.81 5.26 -20.25
N THR A 156 -11.36 5.64 -21.41
CA THR A 156 -10.76 5.40 -22.73
C THR A 156 -9.34 5.95 -22.81
N GLN A 157 -9.11 7.19 -22.33
CA GLN A 157 -7.78 7.81 -22.33
C GLN A 157 -6.78 7.01 -21.49
N LYS A 158 -7.19 6.56 -20.30
CA LYS A 158 -6.34 5.71 -19.45
C LYS A 158 -6.11 4.34 -20.07
N CYS A 159 -7.14 3.68 -20.59
CA CYS A 159 -7.01 2.38 -21.24
C CYS A 159 -6.05 2.41 -22.42
N TYR A 160 -6.08 3.48 -23.23
CA TYR A 160 -5.14 3.69 -24.33
C TYR A 160 -3.68 3.74 -23.85
N GLN A 161 -3.41 4.46 -22.76
CA GLN A 161 -2.05 4.56 -22.19
C GLN A 161 -1.50 3.22 -21.70
N PHE A 162 -2.37 2.31 -21.26
CA PHE A 162 -1.97 1.03 -20.66
C PHE A 162 -2.27 -0.20 -21.54
N ASN A 163 -2.73 0.02 -22.78
CA ASN A 163 -3.16 -1.03 -23.73
C ASN A 163 -4.18 -2.02 -23.13
N VAL A 164 -5.23 -1.47 -22.51
CA VAL A 164 -6.31 -2.23 -21.85
C VAL A 164 -7.58 -2.20 -22.70
N ASN A 165 -8.34 -3.30 -22.75
CA ASN A 165 -9.64 -3.34 -23.42
C ASN A 165 -10.66 -2.47 -22.65
N ILE A 166 -11.13 -1.40 -23.29
CA ILE A 166 -12.04 -0.43 -22.67
C ILE A 166 -13.42 -1.03 -22.37
N ASP A 167 -13.97 -1.87 -23.24
CA ASP A 167 -15.34 -2.37 -23.11
C ASP A 167 -15.47 -3.27 -21.88
N THR A 168 -14.55 -4.21 -21.71
CA THR A 168 -14.50 -5.10 -20.54
C THR A 168 -14.28 -4.30 -19.25
N LEU A 169 -13.32 -3.36 -19.26
CA LEU A 169 -13.01 -2.56 -18.07
C LEU A 169 -14.19 -1.68 -17.66
N PHE A 170 -14.87 -1.08 -18.63
CA PHE A 170 -15.99 -0.20 -18.40
C PHE A 170 -17.19 -0.97 -17.84
N ALA A 171 -17.51 -2.14 -18.38
CA ALA A 171 -18.57 -3.01 -17.85
C ALA A 171 -18.30 -3.41 -16.39
N ASN A 172 -17.06 -3.81 -16.08
CA ASN A 172 -16.63 -4.15 -14.73
C ASN A 172 -16.75 -2.96 -13.76
N MET A 173 -16.34 -1.77 -14.19
CA MET A 173 -16.46 -0.55 -13.39
C MET A 173 -17.92 -0.17 -13.12
N GLN A 174 -18.80 -0.28 -14.11
CA GLN A 174 -20.23 -0.03 -13.92
C GLN A 174 -20.83 -1.01 -12.91
N TYR A 175 -20.52 -2.30 -13.05
CA TYR A 175 -20.98 -3.33 -12.12
C TYR A 175 -20.54 -3.02 -10.68
N LEU A 176 -19.25 -2.67 -10.48
CA LEU A 176 -18.72 -2.32 -9.16
C LEU A 176 -19.38 -1.09 -8.55
N LEU A 177 -19.62 -0.04 -9.35
CA LEU A 177 -20.29 1.16 -8.86
C LEU A 177 -21.73 0.83 -8.41
N ILE A 178 -22.44 -0.02 -9.15
CA ILE A 178 -23.76 -0.49 -8.75
C ILE A 178 -23.68 -1.29 -7.44
N GLU A 179 -22.69 -2.19 -7.31
CA GLU A 179 -22.43 -2.94 -6.07
C GLU A 179 -22.17 -2.01 -4.87
N TYR A 180 -21.56 -0.84 -5.10
CA TYR A 180 -21.32 0.17 -4.06
C TYR A 180 -22.56 0.96 -3.68
N GLY A 181 -23.69 0.76 -4.37
CA GLY A 181 -24.96 1.42 -4.11
C GLY A 181 -25.28 2.57 -5.07
N PHE A 182 -24.54 2.73 -6.17
CA PHE A 182 -24.94 3.68 -7.21
C PHE A 182 -26.14 3.14 -7.99
N GLN A 183 -27.07 4.03 -8.30
CA GLN A 183 -28.28 3.71 -9.04
C GLN A 183 -28.28 4.41 -10.39
N LYS A 184 -28.75 3.72 -11.43
CA LYS A 184 -28.89 4.29 -12.76
C LYS A 184 -30.14 5.18 -12.82
N GLY A 185 -29.96 6.44 -13.19
CA GLY A 185 -31.06 7.37 -13.43
C GLY A 185 -31.67 7.21 -14.81
N ASN A 186 -32.81 7.89 -15.03
CA ASN A 186 -33.53 7.87 -16.30
C ASN A 186 -32.73 8.51 -17.45
N ASP A 187 -31.78 9.38 -17.12
CA ASP A 187 -30.83 10.01 -18.06
C ASP A 187 -29.62 9.10 -18.40
N GLY A 188 -29.59 7.90 -17.86
CA GLY A 188 -28.49 6.94 -18.03
C GLY A 188 -27.28 7.19 -17.14
N ASN A 189 -27.25 8.26 -16.34
CA ASN A 189 -26.15 8.55 -15.40
C ASN A 189 -26.28 7.71 -14.12
N LEU A 190 -25.19 7.61 -13.36
CA LEU A 190 -25.18 6.91 -12.06
C LEU A 190 -25.26 7.93 -10.91
N TYR A 191 -26.04 7.63 -9.89
CA TYR A 191 -26.30 8.50 -8.75
C TYR A 191 -26.11 7.77 -7.44
N TYR A 192 -25.53 8.44 -6.44
CA TYR A 192 -25.33 7.91 -5.10
C TYR A 192 -26.18 8.66 -4.06
N TYR A 193 -27.20 8.00 -3.53
CA TYR A 193 -28.15 8.60 -2.57
C TYR A 193 -27.93 8.16 -1.11
N ASP A 194 -27.15 7.10 -0.89
CA ASP A 194 -27.02 6.46 0.42
C ASP A 194 -26.02 7.19 1.35
N THR A 195 -25.85 6.64 2.55
CA THR A 195 -24.98 7.10 3.62
C THR A 195 -23.50 6.88 3.30
N GLN A 196 -22.66 7.83 3.72
CA GLN A 196 -21.21 7.80 3.45
C GLN A 196 -20.47 6.62 4.10
N PHE A 197 -21.08 5.96 5.08
CA PHE A 197 -20.45 4.87 5.83
C PHE A 197 -20.06 3.69 4.94
N LEU A 198 -20.94 3.29 4.02
CA LEU A 198 -20.65 2.20 3.09
C LEU A 198 -19.51 2.56 2.12
N LEU A 199 -19.48 3.79 1.62
CA LEU A 199 -18.39 4.27 0.76
C LEU A 199 -17.04 4.26 1.47
N TRP A 200 -17.00 4.57 2.77
CA TRP A 200 -15.77 4.51 3.55
C TRP A 200 -15.21 3.09 3.57
N LYS A 201 -16.07 2.07 3.78
CA LYS A 201 -15.66 0.66 3.74
C LYS A 201 -15.04 0.28 2.39
N TYR A 202 -15.64 0.70 1.29
CA TYR A 202 -15.09 0.41 -0.05
C TYR A 202 -13.80 1.19 -0.33
N TYR A 203 -13.70 2.43 0.14
CA TYR A 203 -12.49 3.24 0.01
C TYR A 203 -11.31 2.57 0.72
N ILE A 204 -11.51 2.14 1.97
CA ILE A 204 -10.51 1.39 2.73
C ILE A 204 -10.18 0.06 2.04
N LYS A 205 -11.16 -0.67 1.49
CA LYS A 205 -10.91 -1.90 0.72
C LYS A 205 -9.97 -1.64 -0.45
N TRP A 206 -10.19 -0.61 -1.26
CA TRP A 206 -9.33 -0.28 -2.40
C TRP A 206 -7.93 0.17 -2.02
N ILE A 207 -7.79 0.93 -0.93
CA ILE A 207 -6.47 1.26 -0.36
C ILE A 207 -5.76 -0.02 0.07
N GLY A 208 -6.47 -0.93 0.74
CA GLY A 208 -5.94 -2.23 1.17
C GLY A 208 -5.50 -3.15 0.02
N GLN A 209 -6.02 -2.92 -1.19
CA GLN A 209 -5.64 -3.64 -2.41
C GLN A 209 -4.49 -2.98 -3.18
N GLN A 210 -3.88 -1.91 -2.66
CA GLN A 210 -2.60 -1.49 -3.20
C GLN A 210 -1.58 -2.63 -3.00
N PRO A 211 -0.72 -2.95 -3.98
CA PRO A 211 0.32 -3.97 -3.81
C PRO A 211 1.17 -3.80 -2.54
N MET A 212 1.27 -2.56 -2.02
CA MET A 212 1.87 -2.26 -0.71
C MET A 212 1.06 -2.82 0.49
N CYS A 213 -0.26 -2.95 0.39
CA CYS A 213 -1.17 -3.22 1.50
C CYS A 213 -1.62 -4.68 1.64
N TYR A 214 -1.49 -5.52 0.61
CA TYR A 214 -1.95 -6.92 0.64
C TYR A 214 -1.28 -7.80 1.71
N LEU A 215 -0.17 -7.34 2.30
CA LEU A 215 0.59 -8.06 3.34
C LEU A 215 0.09 -7.80 4.78
N PHE A 216 -0.93 -6.96 4.98
CA PHE A 216 -1.49 -6.67 6.31
C PHE A 216 -2.74 -7.50 6.67
N ILE A 217 -3.34 -8.23 5.73
CA ILE A 217 -4.63 -8.92 5.95
C ILE A 217 -4.49 -10.45 6.06
N TYR A 218 -3.35 -11.02 5.67
CA TYR A 218 -3.16 -12.49 5.62
C TYR A 218 -2.05 -13.04 6.55
N ASN A 219 -1.54 -12.25 7.49
CA ASN A 219 -0.71 -12.70 8.63
C ASN A 219 -1.37 -12.26 9.93
#